data_AF-A0A0S8GNJ1-F1
#
_entry.id   AF-A0A0S8GNJ1-F1
#
_cell.length_a   1.000
_cell.length_b   1.000
_cell.length_c   1.000
_cell.angle_alpha   90.00
_cell.angle_beta   90.00
_cell.angle_gamma   90.00
#
_symmetry.space_group_name_H-M   'P 1'
#
loop_
_entity.id
_entity.type
_entity.pdbx_description
1 polymer ?
#
loop_
_entity_poly.entity_id
_entity_poly.type
_entity_poly.pdbx_seq_one_letter_code
_entity_poly.pdbx_strand_id
1 'polypeptide(L)'
;CPPENIKTLRRAPILIVQDVLSGTLAEQADLVLAGAAWSEKQGCFINDQDMCQNFNKAVDPPGEADDDARILWRLDGREETFDLAQVRREMSDVIELPPVENVNRNCQSINSLNT
;
A
#
# COMPACT_ATOMS: atom_id res chain seq x y z
N CYS A 1 -7.48 3.13 14.50
CA CYS A 1 -8.58 4.11 14.44
C CYS A 1 -9.02 4.47 15.87
N PRO A 2 -9.05 5.76 16.26
CA PRO A 2 -9.54 6.17 17.57
C PRO A 2 -11.00 5.71 17.80
N PRO A 3 -11.37 5.24 19.02
CA PRO A 3 -12.69 4.66 19.28
C PRO A 3 -13.87 5.59 18.97
N GLU A 4 -13.67 6.90 19.13
CA GLU A 4 -14.68 7.93 18.86
C GLU A 4 -15.10 7.97 17.38
N ASN A 5 -14.18 7.66 16.46
CA ASN A 5 -14.43 7.71 15.02
C ASN A 5 -15.25 6.51 14.55
N ILE A 6 -15.14 5.36 15.24
CA ILE A 6 -15.84 4.13 14.87
C ILE A 6 -17.36 4.32 14.88
N LYS A 7 -17.89 5.03 15.89
CA LYS A 7 -19.33 5.33 15.98
C LYS A 7 -19.84 6.14 14.80
N THR A 8 -19.02 7.05 14.29
CA THR A 8 -19.37 7.89 13.13
C THR A 8 -19.29 7.07 11.85
N LEU A 9 -18.23 6.28 11.67
CA LEU A 9 -18.02 5.43 10.49
C LEU A 9 -19.11 4.36 10.35
N ARG A 10 -19.59 3.79 11.47
CA ARG A 10 -20.70 2.83 11.48
C ARG A 10 -22.06 3.39 11.03
N ARG A 11 -22.18 4.69 10.79
CA ARG A 11 -23.38 5.28 10.18
C ARG A 11 -23.41 5.08 8.66
N ALA A 12 -22.29 4.69 8.05
CA ALA A 12 -22.25 4.36 6.63
C ALA A 12 -23.15 3.13 6.36
N PRO A 13 -23.87 3.10 5.22
CA PRO A 13 -24.68 1.93 4.85
C PRO A 13 -23.86 0.65 4.67
N ILE A 14 -22.62 0.80 4.22
CA ILE A 14 -21.63 -0.27 4.07
C ILE A 14 -20.28 0.29 4.53
N LEU A 15 -19.60 -0.42 5.42
CA LEU A 15 -18.26 -0.10 5.88
C LEU A 15 -17.27 -1.14 5.35
N ILE A 16 -16.46 -0.73 4.38
CA ILE A 16 -15.35 -1.53 3.85
C ILE A 16 -14.06 -1.05 4.51
N VAL A 17 -13.27 -1.98 5.05
CA VAL A 17 -12.00 -1.67 5.72
C VAL A 17 -10.88 -2.39 4.99
N GLN A 18 -9.92 -1.62 4.48
CA GLN A 18 -8.67 -2.13 3.94
C GLN A 18 -7.56 -1.86 4.95
N ASP A 19 -7.00 -2.91 5.52
CA ASP A 19 -5.98 -2.80 6.57
C ASP A 19 -5.03 -4.00 6.52
N VAL A 20 -3.83 -3.79 7.06
CA VAL A 20 -2.79 -4.82 7.22
C VAL A 20 -2.92 -5.56 8.55
N LEU A 21 -3.45 -4.89 9.58
CA LEU A 21 -3.68 -5.50 10.89
C LEU A 21 -5.16 -5.62 11.19
N SER A 22 -5.53 -6.72 11.85
CA SER A 22 -6.85 -6.82 12.46
C SER A 22 -6.94 -5.90 13.69
N GLY A 23 -8.07 -5.23 13.87
CA GLY A 23 -8.32 -4.37 15.00
C GLY A 23 -9.80 -3.98 15.12
N THR A 24 -10.12 -3.13 16.10
CA THR A 24 -11.51 -2.76 16.43
C THR A 24 -12.29 -2.17 15.25
N LEU A 25 -11.63 -1.52 14.29
CA LEU A 25 -12.31 -1.03 13.09
C LEU A 25 -12.65 -2.16 12.10
N ALA A 26 -11.74 -3.13 11.92
CA ALA A 26 -11.96 -4.28 11.04
C ALA A 26 -13.07 -5.20 11.58
N GLU A 27 -13.14 -5.40 12.90
CA GLU A 27 -14.26 -6.10 13.56
C GLU A 27 -15.61 -5.41 13.35
N GLN A 28 -15.55 -4.10 13.09
CA GLN A 28 -16.70 -3.26 12.79
C GLN A 28 -16.90 -3.08 11.28
N ALA A 29 -16.22 -3.80 10.41
CA ALA A 29 -16.45 -3.72 8.98
C ALA A 29 -17.57 -4.68 8.55
N ASP A 30 -18.25 -4.35 7.45
CA ASP A 30 -19.12 -5.31 6.75
C ASP A 30 -18.29 -6.17 5.78
N LEU A 31 -17.18 -5.61 5.27
CA LEU A 31 -16.20 -6.32 4.47
C LEU A 31 -14.78 -5.84 4.84
N VAL A 32 -13.87 -6.78 5.02
CA VAL A 32 -12.44 -6.50 5.21
C VAL A 32 -11.68 -6.92 3.96
N LEU A 33 -10.90 -5.99 3.40
CA LEU A 33 -9.94 -6.24 2.33
C LEU A 33 -8.55 -6.35 2.96
N ALA A 34 -7.97 -7.54 2.94
CA ALA A 34 -6.67 -7.78 3.57
C ALA A 34 -5.55 -7.11 2.76
N GLY A 35 -5.01 -6.01 3.30
CA GLY A 35 -3.89 -5.28 2.70
C GLY A 35 -2.54 -5.83 3.14
N ALA A 36 -1.52 -5.63 2.31
CA ALA A 36 -0.15 -6.02 2.60
C ALA A 36 0.61 -4.96 3.41
N ALA A 37 1.56 -5.39 4.25
CA ALA A 37 2.49 -4.50 4.94
C ALA A 37 3.44 -3.80 3.95
N TRP A 38 4.14 -2.76 4.41
CA TRP A 38 5.13 -2.06 3.58
C TRP A 38 6.20 -2.99 3.00
N SER A 39 6.71 -3.94 3.80
CA SER A 39 7.71 -4.93 3.36
C SER A 39 7.17 -5.98 2.39
N GLU A 40 5.86 -6.08 2.26
CA GLU A 40 5.16 -7.12 1.50
C GLU A 40 4.67 -6.62 0.13
N LYS A 41 4.85 -5.33 -0.15
CA LYS A 41 4.42 -4.66 -1.38
C LYS A 41 5.52 -3.77 -1.95
N GLN A 42 5.26 -3.18 -3.10
CA GLN A 42 6.18 -2.25 -3.75
C GLN A 42 5.47 -0.92 -4.01
N GLY A 43 6.19 0.19 -3.89
CA GLY A 43 5.56 1.50 -3.93
C GLY A 43 6.54 2.62 -3.63
N CYS A 44 6.00 3.79 -3.32
CA CYS A 44 6.78 4.91 -2.85
C CYS A 44 6.10 5.62 -1.70
N PHE A 45 6.91 6.22 -0.83
CA PHE A 45 6.45 7.18 0.17
C PHE A 45 7.10 8.53 -0.09
N ILE A 46 6.39 9.59 0.28
CA ILE A 46 6.95 10.93 0.34
C ILE A 46 7.26 11.21 1.80
N ASN A 47 8.51 11.51 2.09
CA ASN A 47 8.94 11.85 3.45
C ASN A 47 8.67 13.33 3.78
N ASP A 48 9.04 13.75 4.98
CA ASP A 48 8.89 15.12 5.47
C ASP A 48 9.76 16.16 4.73
N GLN A 49 10.70 15.70 3.90
CA GLN A 49 11.59 16.54 3.08
C GLN A 49 11.09 16.67 1.64
N ASP A 50 9.81 16.32 1.38
CA ASP A 50 9.23 16.27 0.04
C ASP A 50 10.11 15.46 -0.93
N MET A 51 10.61 14.30 -0.49
CA MET A 51 11.32 13.36 -1.36
C MET A 51 10.55 12.06 -1.51
N CYS A 52 10.40 11.62 -2.76
CA CYS A 52 9.77 10.36 -3.11
C CYS A 52 10.77 9.21 -2.99
N GLN A 53 10.54 8.30 -2.05
CA GLN A 53 11.41 7.15 -1.78
C GLN A 53 10.75 5.88 -2.27
N ASN A 54 11.39 5.22 -3.24
CA ASN A 54 10.93 3.93 -3.74
C ASN A 54 11.32 2.80 -2.79
N PHE A 55 10.43 1.83 -2.66
CA PHE A 55 10.69 0.57 -1.98
C PHE A 55 10.21 -0.60 -2.82
N ASN A 56 10.92 -1.72 -2.66
CA ASN A 56 10.59 -2.98 -3.30
C ASN A 56 10.05 -3.95 -2.27
N LYS A 57 9.26 -4.91 -2.74
CA LYS A 57 8.78 -6.03 -1.94
C LYS A 57 9.98 -6.84 -1.41
N ALA A 58 10.02 -7.03 -0.09
CA ALA A 58 11.04 -7.84 0.58
C ALA A 58 10.58 -9.29 0.83
N VAL A 59 9.30 -9.47 1.15
CA VAL A 59 8.66 -10.78 1.41
C VAL A 59 7.28 -10.83 0.76
N ASP A 60 6.71 -12.02 0.58
CA ASP A 60 5.34 -12.13 0.07
C ASP A 60 4.29 -11.83 1.17
N PRO A 61 3.14 -11.21 0.82
CA PRO A 61 2.05 -11.02 1.77
C PRO A 61 1.55 -12.35 2.35
N PRO A 62 1.13 -12.39 3.63
CA PRO A 62 0.64 -13.60 4.26
C PRO A 62 -0.80 -13.93 3.81
N GLY A 63 -1.08 -15.23 3.65
CA GLY A 63 -2.44 -15.73 3.41
C GLY A 63 -3.06 -15.17 2.13
N GLU A 64 -4.20 -14.49 2.27
CA GLU A 64 -4.95 -13.87 1.18
C GLU A 64 -4.69 -12.36 1.07
N ALA A 65 -3.74 -11.82 1.84
CA ALA A 65 -3.39 -10.41 1.79
C ALA A 65 -2.79 -10.03 0.42
N ASP A 66 -3.03 -8.79 0.01
CA ASP A 66 -2.65 -8.32 -1.31
C ASP A 66 -2.14 -6.86 -1.26
N ASP A 67 -1.32 -6.46 -2.23
CA ASP A 67 -0.85 -5.08 -2.45
C ASP A 67 -2.07 -4.16 -2.60
N ASP A 68 -2.08 -3.07 -1.84
CA ASP A 68 -3.21 -2.15 -1.78
C ASP A 68 -3.59 -1.60 -3.15
N ALA A 69 -2.60 -1.30 -3.99
CA ALA A 69 -2.85 -0.79 -5.33
C ALA A 69 -3.45 -1.87 -6.23
N ARG A 70 -3.09 -3.15 -6.04
CA ARG A 70 -3.67 -4.29 -6.77
C ARG A 70 -5.10 -4.60 -6.33
N ILE A 71 -5.42 -4.40 -5.05
CA ILE A 71 -6.80 -4.47 -4.54
C ILE A 71 -7.66 -3.41 -5.24
N LEU A 72 -7.20 -2.15 -5.23
CA LEU A 72 -7.91 -1.05 -5.89
C LEU A 72 -8.03 -1.25 -7.40
N TRP A 73 -6.99 -1.76 -8.06
CA TRP A 73 -7.00 -2.11 -9.47
C TRP A 73 -8.14 -3.06 -9.84
N ARG A 74 -8.33 -4.12 -9.03
CA ARG A 74 -9.42 -5.08 -9.23
C ARG A 74 -10.79 -4.45 -8.95
N LEU A 75 -10.89 -3.58 -7.95
CA LEU A 75 -12.13 -2.87 -7.62
C LEU A 75 -12.54 -1.87 -8.71
N ASP A 76 -11.58 -1.29 -9.42
CA ASP A 76 -11.81 -0.42 -10.60
C ASP A 76 -12.33 -1.22 -11.81
N GLY A 77 -12.38 -2.55 -11.73
CA GLY A 77 -12.88 -3.42 -12.80
C GLY A 77 -11.86 -3.67 -13.91
N ARG A 78 -10.58 -3.37 -13.67
CA ARG A 78 -9.49 -3.64 -14.62
C ARG A 78 -9.19 -5.14 -14.67
N GLU A 79 -9.35 -5.72 -15.85
CA GLU A 79 -9.16 -7.16 -16.09
C GLU A 79 -7.70 -7.50 -16.43
N GLU A 80 -6.94 -6.51 -16.88
CA GLU A 80 -5.53 -6.67 -17.20
C GLU A 80 -4.68 -6.93 -15.95
N THR A 81 -3.50 -7.53 -16.18
CA THR A 81 -2.53 -7.77 -15.11
C THR A 81 -2.12 -6.45 -14.47
N PHE A 82 -2.17 -6.41 -13.14
CA PHE A 82 -1.74 -5.26 -12.36
C PHE A 82 -0.31 -4.80 -12.72
N ASP A 83 -0.18 -3.55 -13.15
CA ASP A 83 1.09 -2.88 -13.45
C ASP A 83 1.28 -1.65 -12.54
N LEU A 84 2.17 -1.77 -11.54
CA LEU A 84 2.51 -0.64 -10.66
C LEU A 84 3.12 0.53 -11.42
N ALA A 85 3.88 0.28 -12.49
CA ALA A 85 4.47 1.34 -13.28
C ALA A 85 3.39 2.15 -14.01
N GLN A 86 2.31 1.49 -14.45
CA GLN A 86 1.14 2.16 -14.99
C GLN A 86 0.44 3.04 -13.95
N VAL A 87 0.17 2.49 -12.76
CA VAL A 87 -0.43 3.27 -11.66
C VAL A 87 0.39 4.53 -11.37
N ARG A 88 1.73 4.40 -11.31
CA ARG A 88 2.61 5.56 -11.09
C ARG A 88 2.56 6.59 -12.21
N ARG A 89 2.47 6.15 -13.48
CA ARG A 89 2.30 7.06 -14.63
C ARG A 89 0.99 7.83 -14.53
N GLU A 90 -0.11 7.11 -14.28
CA GLU A 90 -1.44 7.72 -14.11
C GLU A 90 -1.46 8.70 -12.93
N MET A 91 -0.78 8.38 -11.82
CA MET A 91 -0.60 9.31 -10.71
C MET A 91 0.21 10.55 -11.09
N SER A 92 1.30 10.39 -11.85
CA SER A 92 2.14 11.53 -12.28
C SER A 92 1.43 12.51 -13.23
N ASP A 93 0.36 12.06 -13.89
CA ASP A 93 -0.45 12.93 -14.75
C ASP A 93 -1.40 13.84 -13.94
N VAL A 94 -1.69 13.49 -12.68
CA VAL A 94 -2.62 14.24 -11.82
C VAL A 94 -1.93 15.01 -10.69
N ILE A 95 -0.74 14.59 -10.27
CA ILE A 95 0.05 15.25 -9.22
C ILE A 95 1.49 15.47 -9.65
N GLU A 96 2.04 16.63 -9.28
CA GLU A 96 3.48 16.86 -9.41
C GLU A 96 4.21 15.98 -8.39
N LEU A 97 4.98 15.02 -8.89
CA LEU A 97 5.73 14.12 -8.03
C LEU A 97 7.02 14.80 -7.55
N PRO A 98 7.31 14.76 -6.24
CA PRO A 98 8.59 15.24 -5.74
C PRO A 98 9.77 14.43 -6.32
N PRO A 99 11.00 14.96 -6.23
CA PRO A 99 12.19 14.27 -6.67
C PRO A 99 12.30 12.86 -6.10
N VAL A 100 12.61 11.90 -6.97
CA VAL A 100 12.71 10.49 -6.58
C VAL A 100 14.12 10.18 -6.08
N GLU A 101 14.23 9.75 -4.83
CA GLU A 101 15.47 9.24 -4.26
C GLU A 101 15.75 7.84 -4.82
N ASN A 102 16.89 7.70 -5.52
CA ASN A 102 17.38 6.40 -5.97
C ASN A 102 18.08 5.68 -4.80
N VAL A 103 17.30 5.04 -3.94
CA VAL A 103 17.77 4.27 -2.75
C VAL A 103 18.71 3.09 -3.12
N ASN A 104 18.83 2.75 -4.40
CA ASN A 104 19.70 1.68 -4.91
C ASN A 104 21.22 1.93 -4.85
N ARG A 105 21.72 3.04 -4.28
CA ARG A 105 23.18 3.23 -4.13
C ARG A 105 23.82 2.47 -2.96
N ASN A 106 23.06 2.11 -1.92
CA ASN A 106 23.66 1.56 -0.69
C ASN A 106 23.16 0.16 -0.29
N CYS A 107 22.12 -0.41 -0.93
CA CYS A 107 21.61 -1.74 -0.58
C CYS A 107 22.33 -2.91 -1.27
N GLN A 108 23.22 -2.67 -2.23
CA GLN A 108 24.04 -3.75 -2.81
C GLN A 108 25.09 -4.31 -1.83
N SER A 109 25.37 -3.62 -0.71
CA SER A 109 26.35 -4.04 0.28
C SER A 109 25.82 -5.01 1.35
N ILE A 110 24.52 -5.30 1.38
CA ILE A 110 23.95 -6.24 2.38
C ILE A 110 24.01 -7.69 1.88
N ASN A 111 24.18 -7.92 0.58
CA ASN A 111 24.33 -9.26 0.00
C ASN A 111 25.75 -9.84 0.12
N SER A 112 26.70 -9.15 0.78
CA SER A 112 28.07 -9.66 1.00
C SER A 112 28.33 -10.20 2.41
N LEU A 113 27.31 -10.40 3.24
CA LEU A 113 27.46 -10.91 4.62
C LEU A 113 26.91 -12.32 4.85
N ASN A 114 26.60 -13.07 3.80
CA ASN A 114 26.36 -14.52 3.87
C ASN A 114 27.35 -15.28 2.95
N THR A 115 28.61 -15.34 3.37
CA THR A 115 29.54 -16.43 3.03
C THR A 115 30.43 -16.73 4.24
#